data_AF-A0A2D6QCW1-F1
#
_entry.id   AF-A0A2D6QCW1-F1
#
_cell.length_a   1.000
_cell.length_b   1.000
_cell.length_c   1.000
_cell.angle_alpha   90.00
_cell.angle_beta   90.00
_cell.angle_gamma   90.00
#
_symmetry.space_group_name_H-M   'P 1'
#
loop_
_entity.id
_entity.type
_entity.pdbx_description
1 polymer ?
#
loop_
_entity_poly.entity_id
_entity_poly.type
_entity_poly.pdbx_seq_one_letter_code
_entity_poly.pdbx_strand_id
1 'polypeptide(L)'
;MKASRRPTTEVEPLEYKRRQYGYLTIGALLVIVAILVGVIFTTVDPGGRIVLNILVTAFSLIGLLFMSLTVIVEPSFVKLSFGVGLIRRTIPMARIESALPVRNSWWYGLGIRLTPHGWMWNIQGLNAVELTYTDGGRFRIGTPDPEGLSSAINESPAPARDNLFTQH
;
A
#
# COMPACT_ATOMS: atom_id res chain seq x y z
N MET A 1 45.14 9.75 29.13
CA MET A 1 44.00 8.81 29.22
C MET A 1 42.74 9.51 28.70
N LYS A 2 42.31 9.21 27.47
CA LYS A 2 41.03 9.67 26.91
C LYS A 2 40.08 8.48 26.92
N ALA A 3 39.05 8.54 27.76
CA ALA A 3 38.04 7.50 27.87
C ALA A 3 37.29 7.37 26.53
N SER A 4 37.40 6.18 25.93
CA SER A 4 36.61 5.75 24.80
C SER A 4 35.14 5.67 25.22
N ARG A 5 34.32 6.64 24.79
CA ARG A 5 32.86 6.50 24.84
C ARG A 5 32.47 5.54 23.72
N ARG A 6 32.08 4.33 24.10
CA ARG A 6 31.38 3.40 23.19
C ARG A 6 30.10 4.10 22.70
N PRO A 7 29.76 4.08 21.40
CA PRO A 7 28.45 4.50 20.97
C PRO A 7 27.44 3.49 21.52
N THR A 8 26.52 3.99 22.34
CA THR A 8 25.33 3.28 22.79
C THR A 8 24.51 2.95 21.54
N THR A 9 24.36 1.67 21.22
CA THR A 9 23.38 1.20 20.24
C THR A 9 21.98 1.39 20.84
N GLU A 10 21.48 2.62 20.74
CA GLU A 10 20.06 2.89 20.81
C GLU A 10 19.45 2.22 19.58
N VAL A 11 18.71 1.13 19.78
CA VAL A 11 18.01 0.45 18.70
C VAL A 11 16.91 1.40 18.25
N GLU A 12 17.19 2.23 17.23
CA GLU A 12 16.13 2.97 16.56
C GLU A 12 15.04 1.96 16.17
N PRO A 13 13.77 2.17 16.58
CA PRO A 13 12.71 1.27 16.17
C PRO A 13 12.71 1.22 14.64
N LEU A 14 12.80 0.00 14.09
CA LEU A 14 12.91 -0.25 12.66
C LEU A 14 11.71 0.34 11.91
N GLU A 15 11.79 1.60 11.51
CA GLU A 15 10.77 2.28 10.73
C GLU A 15 10.93 1.89 9.26
N TYR A 16 10.21 0.85 8.81
CA TYR A 16 10.18 0.49 7.40
C TYR A 16 9.19 1.38 6.67
N LYS A 17 9.67 2.13 5.68
CA LYS A 17 8.83 2.97 4.83
C LYS A 17 9.17 2.77 3.36
N ARG A 18 8.19 2.33 2.58
CA ARG A 18 8.36 2.12 1.15
C ARG A 18 7.19 2.65 0.35
N ARG A 19 7.51 3.44 -0.68
CA ARG A 19 6.55 3.90 -1.69
C ARG A 19 6.86 3.23 -3.02
N GLN A 20 5.87 2.57 -3.59
CA GLN A 20 5.96 1.89 -4.88
C GLN A 20 4.98 2.51 -5.86
N TYR A 21 5.44 2.75 -7.08
CA TYR A 21 4.65 3.35 -8.16
C TYR A 21 4.10 2.28 -9.09
N GLY A 22 2.85 2.43 -9.51
CA GLY A 22 2.21 1.54 -10.49
C GLY A 22 2.50 1.99 -11.91
N TYR A 23 3.73 1.77 -12.41
CA TYR A 23 4.13 2.27 -13.72
C TYR A 23 3.19 1.83 -14.86
N LEU A 24 2.69 0.59 -14.81
CA LEU A 24 1.71 0.08 -15.77
C LEU A 24 0.40 0.87 -15.72
N THR A 25 -0.13 1.12 -14.52
CA THR A 25 -1.34 1.92 -14.32
C THR A 25 -1.15 3.35 -14.79
N ILE A 26 -0.01 3.97 -14.48
CA ILE A 26 0.33 5.33 -14.90
C ILE A 26 0.42 5.39 -16.43
N GLY A 27 1.17 4.48 -17.06
CA GLY A 27 1.33 4.45 -18.51
C GLY A 27 0.01 4.24 -19.24
N ALA A 28 -0.80 3.27 -18.81
CA ALA A 28 -2.12 3.01 -19.41
C ALA A 28 -3.05 4.23 -19.29
N LEU A 29 -3.06 4.88 -18.13
CA LEU A 29 -3.85 6.08 -17.92
C LEU A 29 -3.40 7.24 -18.83
N LEU A 30 -2.09 7.47 -18.95
CA LEU A 30 -1.55 8.52 -19.81
C LEU A 30 -1.97 8.33 -21.27
N VAL A 31 -1.94 7.08 -21.76
CA VAL A 31 -2.40 6.76 -23.12
C VAL A 31 -3.88 7.05 -23.30
N ILE A 32 -4.73 6.61 -22.35
CA ILE A 32 -6.18 6.84 -22.41
C ILE A 32 -6.48 8.35 -22.40
N VAL A 33 -5.86 9.10 -21.49
CA VAL A 33 -6.05 10.55 -21.38
C VAL A 33 -5.58 11.26 -22.66
N ALA A 34 -4.44 10.87 -23.23
CA ALA A 34 -3.94 11.45 -24.48
C ALA A 34 -4.91 11.21 -25.65
N ILE A 35 -5.48 10.00 -25.76
CA ILE A 35 -6.48 9.68 -26.78
C ILE A 35 -7.73 10.55 -26.59
N LEU A 36 -8.27 10.61 -25.37
CA LEU A 36 -9.47 11.40 -25.08
C LEU A 36 -9.26 12.89 -25.37
N VAL A 37 -8.10 13.44 -25.01
CA VAL A 37 -7.72 14.83 -25.32
C VAL A 37 -7.64 15.04 -26.84
N GLY A 38 -7.04 14.12 -27.59
CA GLY A 38 -7.03 14.17 -29.05
C GLY A 38 -8.44 14.21 -29.66
N VAL A 39 -9.37 13.41 -29.13
CA VAL A 39 -10.77 13.38 -29.57
C VAL A 39 -11.50 14.69 -29.24
N ILE A 40 -11.19 15.33 -28.11
CA ILE A 40 -11.77 16.65 -27.77
C ILE A 40 -11.44 17.69 -28.85
N PHE A 41 -10.22 17.69 -29.38
CA PHE A 41 -9.80 18.62 -30.43
C PHE A 41 -10.47 18.39 -31.78
N THR A 42 -10.87 17.15 -32.09
CA THR A 42 -11.57 16.82 -33.35
C THR A 42 -13.09 16.94 -33.23
N THR A 43 -13.64 16.87 -32.02
CA THR A 43 -15.09 16.99 -31.77
C THR A 43 -15.52 18.44 -31.92
N VAL A 44 -16.56 18.71 -32.70
CA VAL A 44 -17.15 20.07 -32.88
C VAL A 44 -18.44 20.26 -32.11
N ASP A 45 -19.15 19.19 -31.77
CA ASP A 45 -20.36 19.21 -30.95
C ASP A 45 -20.05 19.64 -29.49
N PRO A 46 -20.69 20.71 -28.98
CA PRO A 46 -20.55 21.13 -27.59
C PRO A 46 -20.94 20.05 -26.57
N GLY A 47 -21.96 19.24 -26.86
CA GLY A 47 -22.43 18.19 -25.95
C GLY A 47 -21.37 17.10 -25.75
N GLY A 48 -20.84 16.57 -26.85
CA GLY A 48 -19.75 15.59 -26.87
C GLY A 48 -18.50 16.10 -26.18
N ARG A 49 -18.14 17.39 -26.36
CA ARG A 49 -17.02 18.00 -25.64
C ARG A 49 -17.23 18.01 -24.12
N ILE A 50 -18.43 18.32 -23.64
CA ILE A 50 -18.72 18.32 -22.20
C ILE A 50 -18.55 16.90 -21.63
N VAL A 51 -19.14 15.90 -22.30
CA VAL A 51 -19.03 14.50 -21.87
C VAL A 51 -17.58 14.03 -21.85
N LEU A 52 -16.80 14.34 -22.89
CA LEU A 52 -15.39 13.97 -22.96
C LEU A 52 -14.56 14.65 -21.85
N ASN A 53 -14.80 15.92 -21.55
CA ASN A 53 -14.12 16.60 -20.45
C ASN A 53 -14.42 15.93 -19.10
N ILE A 54 -15.68 15.58 -18.84
CA ILE A 54 -16.07 14.85 -17.62
C ILE A 54 -15.32 13.53 -17.53
N LEU A 55 -15.22 12.77 -18.63
CA LEU A 55 -14.49 11.51 -18.66
C LEU A 55 -12.99 11.71 -18.39
N VAL A 56 -12.35 12.67 -19.06
CA VAL A 56 -10.92 12.99 -18.85
C VAL A 56 -10.67 13.36 -17.39
N THR A 57 -11.50 14.22 -16.81
CA THR A 57 -11.38 14.60 -15.40
C THR A 57 -11.57 13.39 -14.48
N ALA A 58 -12.59 12.57 -14.72
CA ALA A 58 -12.86 11.38 -13.92
C ALA A 58 -11.70 10.37 -13.96
N PHE A 59 -11.20 10.04 -15.16
CA PHE A 59 -10.05 9.14 -15.32
C PHE A 59 -8.79 9.70 -14.65
N SER A 60 -8.53 11.00 -14.81
CA SER A 60 -7.39 11.67 -14.18
C SER A 60 -7.45 11.54 -12.65
N LEU A 61 -8.63 11.78 -12.05
CA LEU A 61 -8.85 11.62 -10.61
C LEU A 61 -8.64 10.18 -10.14
N ILE A 62 -9.17 9.19 -10.87
CA ILE A 62 -8.95 7.76 -10.57
C ILE A 62 -7.46 7.43 -10.64
N GLY A 63 -6.75 7.95 -11.64
CA GLY A 63 -5.31 7.83 -11.75
C GLY A 63 -4.54 8.32 -10.53
N LEU A 64 -4.91 9.49 -10.02
CA LEU A 64 -4.29 10.07 -8.82
C LEU A 64 -4.49 9.19 -7.58
N LEU A 65 -5.61 8.46 -7.50
CA LEU A 65 -5.88 7.51 -6.42
C LEU A 65 -5.00 6.26 -6.50
N PHE A 66 -4.72 5.76 -7.70
CA PHE A 66 -4.03 4.48 -7.90
C PHE A 66 -2.61 4.61 -8.49
N MET A 67 -1.98 5.79 -8.48
CA MET A 67 -0.62 5.95 -9.01
C MET A 67 0.46 5.26 -8.19
N SER A 68 0.25 5.13 -6.87
CA SER A 68 1.27 4.65 -5.93
C SER A 68 0.64 3.92 -4.75
N LEU A 69 1.39 3.03 -4.12
CA LEU A 69 1.05 2.44 -2.84
C LEU A 69 2.22 2.72 -1.89
N THR A 70 1.93 3.33 -0.75
CA THR A 70 2.90 3.58 0.33
C THR A 70 2.59 2.63 1.47
N VAL A 71 3.61 1.93 1.96
CA VAL A 71 3.55 1.05 3.12
C VAL A 71 4.50 1.60 4.17
N ILE A 72 3.99 1.79 5.38
CA ILE A 72 4.74 2.24 6.55
C ILE A 72 4.52 1.22 7.66
N VAL A 73 5.60 0.73 8.25
CA VAL A 73 5.57 -0.17 9.39
C VAL A 73 6.07 0.62 10.59
N GLU A 74 5.18 0.80 11.56
CA GLU A 74 5.47 1.41 12.85
C GLU A 74 5.31 0.34 13.94
N PRO A 75 5.90 0.54 15.15
CA PRO A 75 5.86 -0.46 16.22
C PRO A 75 4.45 -0.92 16.63
N SER A 76 3.44 -0.07 16.43
CA SER A 76 2.06 -0.36 16.84
C SER A 76 1.12 -0.67 15.67
N PHE A 77 1.48 -0.34 14.42
CA PHE A 77 0.62 -0.59 13.26
C PHE A 77 1.38 -0.64 11.93
N VAL A 78 0.75 -1.30 10.96
CA VAL A 78 1.10 -1.20 9.53
C VAL A 78 0.10 -0.29 8.84
N LYS A 79 0.60 0.75 8.18
CA LYS A 79 -0.22 1.72 7.43
C LYS A 79 0.02 1.59 5.94
N LEU A 80 -1.06 1.45 5.20
CA LEU A 80 -1.10 1.46 3.75
C LEU A 80 -1.82 2.70 3.24
N SER A 81 -1.31 3.32 2.18
CA SER A 81 -1.91 4.50 1.57
C SER A 81 -1.72 4.50 0.05
N PHE A 82 -2.82 4.54 -0.68
CA PHE A 82 -2.84 4.63 -2.14
C PHE A 82 -2.81 6.08 -2.62
N GLY A 83 -2.08 6.31 -3.72
CA GLY A 83 -2.03 7.56 -4.46
C GLY A 83 -1.59 8.74 -3.59
N VAL A 84 -2.45 9.77 -3.58
CA VAL A 84 -2.33 10.97 -2.74
C VAL A 84 -2.72 10.75 -1.27
N GLY A 85 -3.06 9.53 -0.87
CA GLY A 85 -3.39 9.17 0.52
C GLY A 85 -4.88 9.17 0.87
N LEU A 86 -5.77 9.33 -0.12
CA LEU A 86 -7.22 9.29 0.06
C LEU A 86 -7.72 7.90 0.47
N ILE A 87 -7.20 6.85 -0.17
CA ILE A 87 -7.53 5.47 0.19
C ILE A 87 -6.42 4.94 1.12
N ARG A 88 -6.75 4.77 2.39
CA ARG A 88 -5.81 4.37 3.44
C ARG A 88 -6.36 3.25 4.29
N ARG A 89 -5.46 2.41 4.81
CA ARG A 89 -5.81 1.32 5.74
C ARG A 89 -4.73 1.22 6.79
N THR A 90 -5.13 1.17 8.05
CA THR A 90 -4.25 0.96 9.19
C THR A 90 -4.59 -0.39 9.82
N ILE A 91 -3.58 -1.22 10.03
CA ILE A 91 -3.70 -2.56 10.60
C ILE A 91 -2.89 -2.56 11.90
N PRO A 92 -3.52 -2.74 13.08
CA PRO A 92 -2.80 -2.81 14.35
C PRO A 92 -1.84 -4.01 14.37
N MET A 93 -0.61 -3.83 14.88
CA MET A 93 0.36 -4.92 15.02
C MET A 93 -0.17 -6.04 15.91
N ALA A 94 -0.89 -5.70 16.98
CA ALA A 94 -1.53 -6.67 17.88
C ALA A 94 -2.57 -7.58 17.20
N ARG A 95 -3.05 -7.23 15.99
CA ARG A 95 -3.95 -8.07 15.20
C ARG A 95 -3.19 -9.07 14.32
N ILE A 96 -1.93 -8.80 14.01
CA ILE A 96 -1.12 -9.61 13.08
C ILE A 96 -0.51 -10.77 13.87
N GLU A 97 -0.83 -11.99 13.48
CA GLU A 97 -0.24 -13.21 14.03
C GLU A 97 1.06 -13.57 13.30
N SER A 98 1.10 -13.41 11.98
CA SER A 98 2.30 -13.65 11.18
C SER A 98 2.28 -12.86 9.87
N ALA A 99 3.46 -12.54 9.36
CA ALA A 99 3.67 -11.97 8.03
C ALA A 99 4.60 -12.88 7.22
N LEU A 100 4.14 -13.39 6.08
CA LEU A 100 4.91 -14.31 5.24
C LEU A 100 5.06 -13.78 3.81
N PRO A 101 6.25 -13.87 3.20
CA PRO A 101 6.43 -13.59 1.78
C PRO A 101 5.70 -14.63 0.95
N VAL A 102 4.86 -14.19 0.01
CA VAL A 102 4.07 -15.04 -0.87
C VAL A 102 4.08 -14.51 -2.30
N ARG A 103 3.65 -15.35 -3.24
CA ARG A 103 3.44 -14.96 -4.63
C ARG A 103 1.96 -15.09 -5.02
N ASN A 104 1.41 -14.01 -5.56
CA ASN A 104 0.07 -13.94 -6.09
C ASN A 104 -0.01 -14.57 -7.48
N SER A 105 -1.16 -15.18 -7.78
CA SER A 105 -1.49 -15.59 -9.14
C SER A 105 -1.65 -14.38 -10.05
N TRP A 106 -1.22 -14.50 -11.31
CA TRP A 106 -1.27 -13.39 -12.27
C TRP A 106 -2.68 -12.87 -12.54
N TRP A 107 -3.70 -13.74 -12.42
CA TRP A 107 -5.12 -13.36 -12.59
C TRP A 107 -5.73 -12.61 -11.40
N TYR A 108 -5.06 -12.54 -10.24
CA TYR A 108 -5.54 -11.69 -9.14
C TYR A 108 -5.37 -10.20 -9.46
N GLY A 109 -4.52 -9.86 -10.44
CA GLY A 109 -4.43 -8.52 -11.00
C GLY A 109 -3.91 -7.44 -10.04
N LEU A 110 -4.29 -6.20 -10.36
CA LEU A 110 -3.86 -4.98 -9.68
C LEU A 110 -5.03 -4.32 -8.93
N GLY A 111 -4.71 -3.53 -7.91
CA GLY A 111 -5.63 -2.71 -7.13
C GLY A 111 -6.03 -3.31 -5.78
N ILE A 112 -7.21 -2.91 -5.31
CA ILE A 112 -7.83 -3.36 -4.06
C ILE A 112 -8.87 -4.42 -4.40
N ARG A 113 -8.67 -5.67 -3.97
CA ARG A 113 -9.55 -6.79 -4.34
C ARG A 113 -9.77 -7.75 -3.19
N LEU A 114 -10.93 -8.39 -3.17
CA LEU A 114 -11.18 -9.55 -2.33
C LEU A 114 -10.77 -10.81 -3.11
N THR A 115 -9.92 -11.63 -2.50
CA THR A 115 -9.46 -12.90 -3.05
C THR A 115 -9.91 -14.05 -2.12
N PRO A 116 -9.80 -15.32 -2.53
CA PRO A 116 -9.99 -16.45 -1.61
C PRO A 116 -9.05 -16.41 -0.38
N HIS A 117 -7.98 -15.61 -0.45
CA HIS A 117 -7.00 -15.39 0.60
C HIS A 117 -7.24 -14.07 1.35
N GLY A 118 -8.48 -13.56 1.31
CA GLY A 118 -8.86 -12.30 1.94
C GLY A 118 -8.55 -11.08 1.07
N TRP A 119 -8.51 -9.92 1.71
CA TRP A 119 -8.30 -8.66 1.02
C TRP A 119 -6.86 -8.54 0.53
N MET A 120 -6.67 -8.02 -0.68
CA MET A 120 -5.37 -7.79 -1.28
C MET A 120 -5.26 -6.36 -1.78
N TRP A 121 -4.17 -5.69 -1.42
CA TRP A 121 -3.79 -4.38 -1.95
C TRP A 121 -2.51 -4.55 -2.75
N ASN A 122 -2.61 -4.44 -4.07
CA ASN A 122 -1.47 -4.57 -4.99
C ASN A 122 -1.44 -3.40 -5.96
N ILE A 123 -0.25 -2.94 -6.36
CA ILE A 123 -0.12 -1.92 -7.41
C ILE A 123 0.65 -2.43 -8.63
N GLN A 124 1.53 -3.42 -8.46
CA GLN A 124 2.29 -4.04 -9.54
C GLN A 124 2.95 -5.34 -9.08
N GLY A 125 3.23 -6.22 -10.05
CA GLY A 125 3.95 -7.46 -9.80
C GLY A 125 3.11 -8.52 -9.10
N LEU A 126 3.76 -9.67 -8.84
CA LEU A 126 3.15 -10.85 -8.23
C LEU A 126 3.64 -11.08 -6.80
N ASN A 127 4.72 -10.43 -6.39
CA ASN A 127 5.27 -10.60 -5.06
C ASN A 127 4.41 -9.87 -4.03
N ALA A 128 4.19 -10.49 -2.88
CA ALA A 128 3.39 -9.93 -1.80
C ALA A 128 3.83 -10.45 -0.44
N VAL A 129 3.33 -9.81 0.62
CA VAL A 129 3.33 -10.33 1.98
C VAL A 129 1.90 -10.67 2.37
N GLU A 130 1.66 -11.90 2.83
CA GLU A 130 0.39 -12.31 3.44
C GLU A 130 0.48 -12.11 4.94
N LEU A 131 -0.44 -11.32 5.48
CA LEU A 131 -0.70 -11.16 6.89
C LEU A 131 -1.80 -12.14 7.28
N THR A 132 -1.51 -12.96 8.28
CA THR A 132 -2.53 -13.74 9.00
C THR A 132 -2.91 -12.96 10.25
N TYR A 133 -4.20 -12.76 10.46
CA TYR A 133 -4.73 -12.11 11.65
C TYR A 133 -5.04 -13.14 12.73
N THR A 134 -5.03 -12.70 13.98
CA THR A 134 -5.40 -13.51 15.16
C THR A 134 -6.84 -14.05 15.13
N ASP A 135 -7.72 -13.46 14.30
CA ASP A 135 -9.09 -13.93 14.05
C ASP A 135 -9.20 -14.92 12.87
N GLY A 136 -8.06 -15.37 12.30
CA GLY A 136 -7.99 -16.22 11.13
C GLY A 136 -8.21 -15.48 9.79
N GLY A 137 -8.50 -14.19 9.84
CA GLY A 137 -8.60 -13.36 8.64
C GLY A 137 -7.24 -13.20 7.95
N ARG A 138 -7.26 -12.90 6.65
CA ARG A 138 -6.05 -12.72 5.84
C ARG A 138 -6.03 -11.40 5.08
N PHE A 139 -4.85 -10.84 4.90
CA PHE A 139 -4.62 -9.63 4.12
C PHE A 139 -3.31 -9.69 3.36
N ARG A 140 -3.32 -9.36 2.06
CA ARG A 140 -2.12 -9.37 1.22
C ARG A 140 -1.69 -7.97 0.81
N ILE A 141 -0.39 -7.73 0.93
CA ILE A 141 0.27 -6.48 0.53
C ILE A 141 1.19 -6.79 -0.64
N GLY A 142 0.84 -6.36 -1.85
CA GLY A 142 1.75 -6.46 -3.00
C GLY A 142 2.99 -5.58 -2.78
N THR A 143 4.18 -6.13 -2.94
CA THR A 143 5.46 -5.43 -2.74
C THR A 143 6.56 -6.02 -3.63
N PRO A 144 7.45 -5.20 -4.21
CA PRO A 144 8.66 -5.71 -4.87
C PRO A 144 9.69 -6.27 -3.89
N ASP A 145 9.54 -6.01 -2.58
CA ASP A 145 10.44 -6.41 -1.50
C ASP A 145 9.62 -7.15 -0.42
N PRO A 146 9.24 -8.42 -0.66
CA PRO A 146 8.43 -9.19 0.28
C PRO A 146 9.23 -9.65 1.50
N GLU A 147 10.53 -9.94 1.34
CA GLU A 147 11.41 -10.31 2.45
C GLU A 147 11.59 -9.14 3.42
N GLY A 148 11.99 -7.95 2.93
CA GLY A 148 12.21 -6.79 3.78
C GLY A 148 10.94 -6.35 4.53
N LEU A 149 9.77 -6.36 3.85
CA LEU A 149 8.50 -6.03 4.49
C LEU A 149 8.07 -7.06 5.53
N SER A 150 8.22 -8.37 5.25
CA SER A 150 7.84 -9.42 6.21
C SER A 150 8.75 -9.43 7.43
N SER A 151 10.07 -9.27 7.26
CA SER A 151 11.02 -9.08 8.37
C SER A 151 10.65 -7.87 9.23
N ALA A 152 10.41 -6.70 8.62
CA ALA A 152 10.06 -5.50 9.37
C ALA A 152 8.78 -5.66 10.22
N ILE A 153 7.81 -6.44 9.74
CA ILE A 153 6.58 -6.71 10.48
C ILE A 153 6.82 -7.72 11.61
N ASN A 154 7.53 -8.82 11.34
CA ASN A 154 7.75 -9.89 12.32
C ASN A 154 8.76 -9.51 13.42
N GLU A 155 9.74 -8.65 13.12
CA GLU A 155 10.74 -8.16 14.08
C GLU A 155 10.23 -6.98 14.91
N SER A 156 9.08 -6.40 14.54
CA SER A 156 8.45 -5.34 15.32
C SER A 156 7.99 -5.91 16.66
N PRO A 157 8.46 -5.38 17.81
CA PRO A 157 8.01 -5.87 19.11
C PRO A 157 6.49 -5.66 19.21
N ALA A 158 5.74 -6.74 19.43
CA ALA A 158 4.33 -6.59 19.78
C ALA A 158 4.22 -5.59 20.94
N PRO A 159 3.32 -4.59 20.87
CA PRO A 159 3.21 -3.62 21.95
C PRO A 159 3.00 -4.37 23.25
N ALA A 160 3.86 -4.07 24.25
CA ALA A 160 3.72 -4.61 25.59
C ALA A 160 2.26 -4.43 26.00
N ARG A 161 1.58 -5.53 26.35
CA ARG A 161 0.24 -5.50 26.93
C ARG A 161 0.38 -4.80 28.27
N ASP A 162 0.27 -3.49 28.29
CA ASP A 162 0.24 -2.72 29.52
C ASP A 162 -1.06 -3.09 30.22
N ASN A 163 -0.92 -3.85 31.30
CA ASN A 163 -2.00 -4.27 32.17
C ASN A 163 -2.53 -3.03 32.93
N LEU A 164 -3.25 -2.15 32.23
CA LEU A 164 -3.92 -1.00 32.83
C LEU A 164 -5.36 -1.32 33.24
N PHE A 165 -5.57 -2.42 33.97
CA PHE A 165 -6.80 -2.66 34.72
C PHE A 165 -6.52 -3.59 35.90
N THR A 166 -5.98 -3.05 36.99
CA THR A 166 -6.32 -3.39 38.39
C THR A 166 -5.52 -2.44 39.29
N GLN A 167 -6.09 -1.28 39.61
CA GLN A 167 -6.03 -0.61 40.92
C GLN A 167 -6.93 0.61 40.83
N HIS A 168 -8.16 0.48 41.30
CA HIS A 168 -8.86 1.39 42.21
C HIS A 168 -10.22 0.82 42.56
#